data_AF-A0A433ACI1-F1
#
_entry.id   AF-A0A433ACI1-F1
#
_cell.length_a   1.000
_cell.length_b   1.000
_cell.length_c   1.000
_cell.angle_alpha   90.00
_cell.angle_beta   90.00
_cell.angle_gamma   90.00
#
_symmetry.space_group_name_H-M   'P 1'
#
loop_
_entity.id
_entity.type
_entity.pdbx_description
1 polymer ?
#
loop_
_entity_poly.entity_id
_entity_poly.type
_entity_poly.pdbx_seq_one_letter_code
_entity_poly.pdbx_strand_id
1 'polypeptide(L)'
;MNTRAGVVLAGVAALALWGTSAPAGAQELSEHAVRSFMEYAWSLTPQQFSKPDGSVIVIDKNKKAEVEVPIDVARDVIKAGRLSAHAQICDLRDDQVLNHRALMRREEAKKRWTPQQMVYISQLHLTTVMLMTGRIRLVEQDGDKQVVVDEKKQPPQTCSDEQRAKIKEMITAYVAASPAPNLAAAGQPAPGKAPAGAPVSTGSTSLSETAIEKR
;
A
#
# COMPACT_ATOMS: atom_id res chain seq x y z
N MET A 1 9.68 20.52 -81.01
CA MET A 1 9.20 19.13 -80.86
C MET A 1 8.46 19.04 -79.55
N ASN A 2 7.21 18.60 -79.60
CA ASN A 2 6.26 18.57 -78.50
C ASN A 2 6.54 17.42 -77.53
N THR A 3 6.40 17.67 -76.23
CA THR A 3 6.03 16.63 -75.25
C THR A 3 5.07 17.22 -74.22
N ARG A 4 4.06 16.42 -73.90
CA ARG A 4 2.78 16.76 -73.27
C ARG A 4 2.78 16.44 -71.77
N ALA A 5 1.93 17.19 -71.05
CA ALA A 5 1.01 16.78 -69.97
C ALA A 5 1.55 16.24 -68.63
N GLY A 6 0.95 16.76 -67.54
CA GLY A 6 0.99 16.14 -66.22
C GLY A 6 0.59 17.07 -65.07
N VAL A 7 -0.65 17.57 -65.07
CA VAL A 7 -1.30 18.17 -63.88
C VAL A 7 -1.63 17.04 -62.91
N VAL A 8 -1.35 17.18 -61.60
CA VAL A 8 -2.30 16.93 -60.49
C VAL A 8 -1.71 17.51 -59.19
N LEU A 9 -2.50 18.39 -58.57
CA LEU A 9 -2.37 18.89 -57.21
C LEU A 9 -2.37 17.76 -56.18
N ALA A 10 -1.41 17.77 -55.25
CA ALA A 10 -1.56 17.10 -53.96
C ALA A 10 -0.91 17.98 -52.89
N GLY A 11 -1.74 18.84 -52.30
CA GLY A 11 -1.41 19.50 -51.05
C GLY A 11 -1.51 18.48 -49.91
N VAL A 12 -0.48 18.41 -49.08
CA VAL A 12 -0.60 17.99 -47.68
C VAL A 12 0.29 18.92 -46.87
N ALA A 13 -0.36 19.91 -46.25
CA ALA A 13 0.21 20.68 -45.17
C ALA A 13 0.43 19.72 -43.99
N ALA A 14 1.67 19.28 -43.77
CA ALA A 14 2.07 18.57 -42.57
C ALA A 14 2.22 19.57 -41.42
N LEU A 15 1.10 19.93 -40.81
CA LEU A 15 1.02 20.58 -39.51
C LEU A 15 0.15 19.71 -38.60
N ALA A 16 0.55 19.63 -37.33
CA ALA A 16 -0.02 18.84 -36.24
C ALA A 16 0.50 17.40 -36.13
N LEU A 17 1.48 17.22 -35.25
CA LEU A 17 1.29 16.64 -33.91
C LEU A 17 2.67 16.49 -33.25
N TRP A 18 3.22 17.60 -32.77
CA TRP A 18 4.15 17.51 -31.64
C TRP A 18 3.32 17.15 -30.41
N GLY A 19 3.20 15.84 -30.21
CA GLY A 19 2.65 15.28 -28.98
C GLY A 19 3.43 15.85 -27.81
N THR A 20 2.70 16.52 -26.92
CA THR A 20 3.15 16.74 -25.55
C THR A 20 3.42 15.37 -24.95
N SER A 21 4.69 15.02 -24.79
CA SER A 21 5.12 13.94 -23.92
C SER A 21 4.75 14.35 -22.50
N ALA A 22 3.50 14.07 -22.10
CA ALA A 22 3.13 14.08 -20.70
C ALA A 22 4.12 13.18 -19.94
N PRO A 23 4.71 13.64 -18.83
CA PRO A 23 5.69 12.86 -18.12
C PRO A 23 5.06 11.53 -17.67
N ALA A 24 5.75 10.43 -17.92
CA ALA A 24 5.38 9.06 -17.55
C ALA A 24 5.41 8.80 -16.02
N GLY A 25 5.02 9.80 -15.22
CA GLY A 25 4.92 9.76 -13.76
C GLY A 25 3.51 10.04 -13.22
N ALA A 26 2.52 10.28 -14.08
CA ALA A 26 1.17 10.71 -13.67
C ALA A 26 0.05 9.85 -14.29
N GLN A 27 0.20 8.53 -14.34
CA GLN A 27 -0.99 7.66 -14.37
C GLN A 27 -1.67 7.75 -13.01
N GLU A 28 -2.40 8.85 -12.83
CA GLU A 28 -3.42 9.03 -11.81
C GLU A 28 -4.30 7.79 -11.81
N LEU A 29 -4.41 7.13 -10.66
CA LEU A 29 -5.31 6.00 -10.47
C LEU A 29 -6.73 6.39 -10.92
N SER A 30 -7.45 5.54 -11.65
CA SER A 30 -8.87 5.82 -11.88
C SER A 30 -9.58 5.91 -10.53
N GLU A 31 -10.56 6.79 -10.39
CA GLU A 31 -11.37 6.89 -9.16
C GLU A 31 -11.98 5.53 -8.80
N HIS A 32 -12.42 4.77 -9.79
CA HIS A 32 -12.88 3.40 -9.61
C HIS A 32 -11.83 2.51 -8.95
N ALA A 33 -10.58 2.53 -9.44
CA ALA A 33 -9.50 1.75 -8.84
C ALA A 33 -9.25 2.17 -7.38
N VAL A 34 -9.23 3.48 -7.09
CA VAL A 34 -9.05 3.99 -5.72
C VAL A 34 -10.17 3.47 -4.80
N ARG A 35 -11.43 3.57 -5.25
CA ARG A 35 -12.59 3.04 -4.50
C ARG A 35 -12.48 1.54 -4.24
N SER A 36 -12.04 0.74 -5.22
CA SER A 36 -11.82 -0.69 -5.00
C SER A 36 -10.77 -0.95 -3.92
N PHE A 37 -9.63 -0.24 -3.93
CA PHE A 37 -8.62 -0.36 -2.87
C PHE A 37 -9.17 0.03 -1.50
N MET A 38 -9.97 1.09 -1.43
CA MET A 38 -10.65 1.52 -0.20
C MET A 38 -11.62 0.46 0.32
N GLU A 39 -12.43 -0.14 -0.55
CA GLU A 39 -13.36 -1.21 -0.17
C GLU A 39 -12.63 -2.44 0.38
N TYR A 40 -11.55 -2.86 -0.27
CA TYR A 40 -10.71 -3.95 0.24
C TYR A 40 -10.01 -3.59 1.55
N ALA A 41 -9.57 -2.34 1.70
CA ALA A 41 -9.00 -1.88 2.97
C ALA A 41 -10.03 -1.92 4.10
N TRP A 42 -11.27 -1.50 3.81
CA TRP A 42 -12.36 -1.52 4.77
C TRP A 42 -12.71 -2.94 5.21
N SER A 43 -12.80 -3.90 4.29
CA SER A 43 -13.09 -5.29 4.64
C SER A 43 -12.01 -5.91 5.53
N LEU A 44 -10.74 -5.54 5.31
CA LEU A 44 -9.58 -6.04 6.06
C LEU A 44 -9.28 -5.27 7.35
N THR A 45 -9.87 -4.10 7.56
CA THR A 45 -9.69 -3.33 8.80
C THR A 45 -10.25 -4.13 9.99
N PRO A 46 -9.50 -4.37 11.07
CA PRO A 46 -10.05 -5.07 12.23
C PRO A 46 -11.07 -4.19 12.99
N GLN A 47 -12.00 -4.80 13.73
CA GLN A 47 -12.92 -4.04 14.60
C GLN A 47 -12.21 -3.40 15.80
N GLN A 48 -11.05 -3.93 16.19
CA GLN A 48 -10.28 -3.44 17.32
C GLN A 48 -8.81 -3.40 16.92
N PHE A 49 -8.15 -2.30 17.25
CA PHE A 49 -6.72 -2.11 17.00
C PHE A 49 -6.02 -1.75 18.31
N SER A 50 -5.10 -2.61 18.75
CA SER A 50 -4.29 -2.36 19.95
C SER A 50 -3.01 -1.64 19.57
N LYS A 51 -2.78 -0.49 20.18
CA LYS A 51 -1.53 0.26 20.02
C LYS A 51 -0.43 -0.31 20.93
N PRO A 52 0.85 -0.03 20.63
CA PRO A 52 1.96 -0.39 21.51
C PRO A 52 1.90 0.25 22.91
N ASP A 53 1.16 1.35 23.07
CA ASP A 53 0.93 2.02 24.36
C ASP A 53 -0.13 1.32 25.24
N GLY A 54 -0.75 0.24 24.74
CA GLY A 54 -1.79 -0.51 25.43
C GLY A 54 -3.21 0.05 25.23
N SER A 55 -3.38 1.18 24.53
CA SER A 55 -4.70 1.71 24.19
C SER A 55 -5.34 0.92 23.04
N VAL A 56 -6.65 0.72 23.12
CA VAL A 56 -7.44 0.02 22.09
C VAL A 56 -8.31 1.02 21.36
N ILE A 57 -8.20 1.06 20.03
CA ILE A 57 -9.11 1.80 19.16
C ILE A 57 -10.19 0.82 18.69
N VAL A 58 -11.44 1.10 19.03
CA VAL A 58 -12.60 0.37 18.50
C VAL A 58 -13.06 1.07 17.22
N ILE A 59 -13.21 0.29 16.15
CA ILE A 59 -13.67 0.74 14.84
C ILE A 59 -15.08 0.22 14.63
N ASP A 60 -16.04 1.15 14.53
CA ASP A 60 -17.43 0.78 14.24
C ASP A 60 -17.59 0.44 12.75
N LYS A 61 -17.81 -0.84 12.48
CA LYS A 61 -17.99 -1.37 11.12
C LYS A 61 -19.28 -0.93 10.43
N ASN A 62 -20.22 -0.34 11.17
CA ASN A 62 -21.44 0.22 10.62
C ASN A 62 -21.26 1.68 10.20
N LYS A 63 -20.17 2.32 10.61
CA LYS A 63 -19.88 3.75 10.37
C LYS A 63 -18.73 3.95 9.41
N LYS A 64 -18.73 3.21 8.30
CA LYS A 64 -17.70 3.28 7.24
C LYS A 64 -17.37 4.72 6.82
N ALA A 65 -18.40 5.54 6.57
CA ALA A 65 -18.22 6.92 6.11
C ALA A 65 -17.52 7.84 7.12
N GLU A 66 -17.53 7.51 8.42
CA GLU A 66 -16.83 8.28 9.47
C GLU A 66 -15.34 7.88 9.57
N VAL A 67 -14.97 6.70 9.07
CA VAL A 67 -13.62 6.11 9.18
C VAL A 67 -12.84 6.22 7.87
N GLU A 68 -13.52 6.16 6.73
CA GLU A 68 -12.87 6.32 5.45
C GLU A 68 -12.33 7.73 5.25
N VAL A 69 -11.17 7.81 4.61
CA VAL A 69 -10.57 9.07 4.20
C VAL A 69 -11.07 9.51 2.83
N PRO A 70 -11.04 10.81 2.50
CA PRO A 70 -11.33 11.33 1.18
C PRO A 70 -10.51 10.67 0.07
N ILE A 71 -11.06 10.62 -1.16
CA ILE A 71 -10.49 9.87 -2.28
C ILE A 71 -9.11 10.38 -2.72
N ASP A 72 -8.87 11.68 -2.60
CA ASP A 72 -7.58 12.33 -2.87
C ASP A 72 -6.51 11.83 -1.89
N VAL A 73 -6.86 11.69 -0.61
CA VAL A 73 -5.96 11.14 0.41
C VAL A 73 -5.74 9.65 0.18
N ALA A 74 -6.80 8.90 -0.10
CA ALA A 74 -6.69 7.47 -0.39
C ALA A 74 -5.76 7.20 -1.57
N ARG A 75 -5.83 8.02 -2.62
CA ARG A 75 -4.95 7.96 -3.77
C ARG A 75 -3.47 8.17 -3.40
N ASP A 76 -3.17 9.12 -2.55
CA ASP A 76 -1.79 9.35 -2.08
C ASP A 76 -1.29 8.20 -1.19
N VAL A 77 -2.16 7.67 -0.32
CA VAL A 77 -1.86 6.47 0.47
C VAL A 77 -1.57 5.27 -0.43
N ILE A 78 -2.35 5.05 -1.49
CA ILE A 78 -2.14 3.96 -2.45
C ILE A 78 -0.84 4.17 -3.24
N LYS A 79 -0.48 5.41 -3.60
CA LYS A 79 0.82 5.70 -4.23
C LYS A 79 1.99 5.33 -3.31
N ALA A 80 1.91 5.69 -2.03
CA ALA A 80 2.92 5.27 -1.04
C ALA A 80 2.92 3.74 -0.81
N GLY A 81 1.75 3.11 -0.83
CA GLY A 81 1.59 1.65 -0.79
C GLY A 81 2.26 0.95 -1.97
N ARG A 82 2.07 1.47 -3.19
CA ARG A 82 2.72 0.99 -4.42
C ARG A 82 4.24 1.02 -4.31
N LEU A 83 4.79 2.13 -3.84
CA LEU A 83 6.22 2.27 -3.64
C LEU A 83 6.75 1.24 -2.61
N SER A 84 5.98 1.01 -1.54
CA SER A 84 6.27 0.00 -0.53
C SER A 84 6.20 -1.43 -1.09
N ALA A 85 5.25 -1.70 -1.98
CA ALA A 85 5.13 -2.98 -2.67
C ALA A 85 6.35 -3.25 -3.56
N HIS A 86 6.83 -2.24 -4.29
CA HIS A 86 8.04 -2.35 -5.09
C HIS A 86 9.28 -2.61 -4.23
N ALA A 87 9.43 -1.90 -3.10
CA ALA A 87 10.46 -2.23 -2.12
C ALA A 87 10.30 -3.66 -1.56
N GLN A 88 9.06 -4.13 -1.40
CA GLN A 88 8.78 -5.49 -0.96
C GLN A 88 9.16 -6.55 -2.02
N ILE A 89 9.03 -6.22 -3.30
CA ILE A 89 9.43 -7.12 -4.39
C ILE A 89 10.96 -7.15 -4.50
N CYS A 90 11.62 -6.00 -4.36
CA CYS A 90 13.07 -5.86 -4.56
C CYS A 90 13.96 -6.13 -3.34
N ASP A 91 13.43 -6.79 -2.31
CA ASP A 91 14.12 -7.10 -1.05
C ASP A 91 14.61 -5.89 -0.22
N LEU A 92 13.98 -4.72 -0.39
CA LEU A 92 14.31 -3.49 0.33
C LEU A 92 13.40 -3.31 1.56
N ARG A 93 13.52 -4.21 2.56
CA ARG A 93 12.65 -4.21 3.76
C ARG A 93 12.73 -2.94 4.59
N ASP A 94 13.93 -2.43 4.83
CA ASP A 94 14.09 -1.22 5.66
C ASP A 94 13.51 0.00 4.96
N ASP A 95 13.71 0.13 3.64
CA ASP A 95 13.14 1.20 2.84
C ASP A 95 11.60 1.13 2.82
N GLN A 96 11.01 -0.07 2.77
CA GLN A 96 9.57 -0.26 2.91
C GLN A 96 9.05 0.32 4.24
N VAL A 97 9.74 0.04 5.35
CA VAL A 97 9.38 0.53 6.69
C VAL A 97 9.53 2.04 6.77
N LEU A 98 10.63 2.59 6.23
CA LEU A 98 10.88 4.03 6.21
C LEU A 98 9.80 4.77 5.41
N ASN A 99 9.40 4.22 4.26
CA ASN A 99 8.36 4.78 3.42
C ASN A 99 7.00 4.80 4.12
N HIS A 100 6.60 3.69 4.76
CA HIS A 100 5.36 3.64 5.53
C HIS A 100 5.36 4.62 6.71
N ARG A 101 6.45 4.67 7.49
CA ARG A 101 6.58 5.64 8.59
C ARG A 101 6.54 7.08 8.07
N ALA A 102 7.12 7.35 6.90
CA ALA A 102 7.10 8.66 6.28
C ALA A 102 5.69 9.08 5.83
N LEU A 103 4.87 8.14 5.34
CA LEU A 103 3.45 8.35 5.08
C LEU A 103 2.71 8.71 6.38
N MET A 104 2.85 7.88 7.41
CA MET A 104 2.14 8.09 8.67
C MET A 104 2.48 9.45 9.31
N ARG A 105 3.75 9.86 9.29
CA ARG A 105 4.15 11.20 9.76
C ARG A 105 3.53 12.35 8.97
N ARG A 106 3.39 12.21 7.65
CA ARG A 106 2.73 13.23 6.81
C ARG A 106 1.26 13.38 7.19
N GLU A 107 0.58 12.27 7.40
CA GLU A 107 -0.84 12.29 7.77
C GLU A 107 -1.06 12.80 9.19
N GLU A 108 -0.24 12.38 10.16
CA GLU A 108 -0.27 12.91 11.53
C GLU A 108 -0.01 14.42 11.57
N ALA A 109 0.94 14.92 10.77
CA ALA A 109 1.25 16.34 10.71
C ALA A 109 0.08 17.21 10.21
N LYS A 110 -0.90 16.63 9.50
CA LYS A 110 -2.12 17.35 9.08
C LYS A 110 -3.08 17.61 10.24
N LYS A 111 -2.94 16.92 11.39
CA LYS A 111 -3.73 17.11 12.63
C LYS A 111 -5.26 17.11 12.44
N ARG A 112 -5.76 16.49 11.38
CA ARG A 112 -7.19 16.47 11.01
C ARG A 112 -7.83 15.09 11.08
N TRP A 113 -7.05 14.06 11.38
CA TRP A 113 -7.48 12.68 11.35
C TRP A 113 -7.86 12.19 12.73
N THR A 114 -8.98 11.46 12.79
CA THR A 114 -9.34 10.71 14.00
C THR A 114 -8.40 9.51 14.17
N PRO A 115 -8.28 8.94 15.38
CA PRO A 115 -7.54 7.69 15.59
C PRO A 115 -8.01 6.55 14.68
N GLN A 116 -9.33 6.45 14.41
CA GLN A 116 -9.89 5.43 13.52
C GLN A 116 -9.44 5.67 12.06
N GLN A 117 -9.44 6.92 11.59
CA GLN A 117 -8.95 7.27 10.26
C GLN A 117 -7.44 7.00 10.12
N MET A 118 -6.65 7.21 11.17
CA MET A 118 -5.22 6.88 11.16
C MET A 118 -4.99 5.36 11.02
N VAL A 119 -5.78 4.54 11.71
CA VAL A 119 -5.75 3.07 11.54
C VAL A 119 -6.16 2.70 10.11
N TYR A 120 -7.21 3.32 9.59
CA TYR A 120 -7.67 3.08 8.22
C TYR A 120 -6.63 3.45 7.16
N ILE A 121 -5.93 4.58 7.30
CA ILE A 121 -4.81 4.98 6.42
C ILE A 121 -3.72 3.91 6.42
N SER A 122 -3.33 3.44 7.61
CA SER A 122 -2.33 2.37 7.75
C SER A 122 -2.81 1.07 7.10
N GLN A 123 -4.08 0.72 7.28
CA GLN A 123 -4.67 -0.47 6.67
C GLN A 123 -4.76 -0.37 5.15
N LEU A 124 -5.14 0.78 4.60
CA LEU A 124 -5.20 1.02 3.16
C LEU A 124 -3.82 0.87 2.51
N HIS A 125 -2.77 1.38 3.18
CA HIS A 125 -1.39 1.15 2.76
C HIS A 125 -1.04 -0.34 2.77
N LEU A 126 -1.29 -1.05 3.87
CA LEU A 126 -0.99 -2.48 4.00
C LEU A 126 -1.74 -3.31 2.95
N THR A 127 -3.04 -3.06 2.76
CA THR A 127 -3.86 -3.72 1.75
C THR A 127 -3.31 -3.50 0.35
N THR A 128 -2.86 -2.29 0.03
CA THR A 128 -2.21 -2.00 -1.26
C THR A 128 -0.96 -2.86 -1.45
N VAL A 129 -0.11 -2.96 -0.43
CA VAL A 129 1.11 -3.79 -0.47
C VAL A 129 0.77 -5.27 -0.66
N MET A 130 -0.21 -5.79 0.08
CA MET A 130 -0.61 -7.19 0.02
C MET A 130 -1.18 -7.58 -1.34
N LEU A 131 -2.08 -6.75 -1.91
CA LEU A 131 -2.65 -6.97 -3.24
C LEU A 131 -1.58 -6.96 -4.34
N MET A 132 -0.61 -6.05 -4.26
CA MET A 132 0.43 -5.94 -5.27
C MET A 132 1.53 -6.99 -5.18
N THR A 133 1.79 -7.51 -3.99
CA THR A 133 2.83 -8.53 -3.77
C THR A 133 2.31 -9.95 -3.92
N GLY A 134 1.04 -10.10 -4.33
CA GLY A 134 0.41 -11.40 -4.59
C GLY A 134 0.18 -12.24 -3.34
N ARG A 135 0.32 -11.67 -2.14
CA ARG A 135 0.06 -12.35 -0.86
C ARG A 135 -1.44 -12.54 -0.59
N ILE A 136 -2.30 -11.99 -1.44
CA ILE A 136 -3.76 -12.18 -1.40
C ILE A 136 -4.21 -12.58 -2.80
N ARG A 137 -4.93 -13.71 -2.93
CA ARG A 137 -5.70 -14.05 -4.12
C ARG A 137 -7.17 -13.86 -3.80
N LEU A 138 -7.83 -13.01 -4.58
CA LEU A 138 -9.29 -12.85 -4.55
C LEU A 138 -9.90 -14.12 -5.15
N VAL A 139 -10.50 -14.97 -4.32
CA VAL A 139 -11.28 -16.12 -4.79
C VAL A 139 -12.74 -15.75 -4.65
N GLU A 140 -13.38 -15.43 -5.77
CA GLU A 140 -14.82 -15.19 -5.82
C GLU A 140 -15.50 -16.56 -5.89
N GLN A 141 -16.05 -17.04 -4.77
CA GLN A 141 -16.99 -18.17 -4.77
C GLN A 141 -18.38 -17.62 -4.40
N ASP A 142 -19.33 -17.80 -5.31
CA ASP A 142 -20.78 -17.74 -5.15
C ASP A 142 -21.32 -16.92 -3.96
N GLY A 143 -21.26 -15.60 -4.10
CA GLY A 143 -22.15 -14.67 -3.37
C GLY A 143 -21.56 -13.99 -2.13
N ASP A 144 -20.49 -14.52 -1.53
CA ASP A 144 -19.82 -13.88 -0.38
C ASP A 144 -18.30 -13.79 -0.61
N LYS A 145 -17.81 -12.55 -0.76
CA LYS A 145 -16.39 -12.27 -1.05
C LYS A 145 -15.50 -12.61 0.17
N GLN A 146 -14.92 -13.81 0.20
CA GLN A 146 -13.85 -14.15 1.13
C GLN A 146 -12.47 -13.82 0.54
N VAL A 147 -11.63 -13.18 1.36
CA VAL A 147 -10.24 -12.85 1.02
C VAL A 147 -9.34 -14.01 1.43
N VAL A 148 -8.85 -14.78 0.45
CA VAL A 148 -7.91 -15.89 0.70
C VAL A 148 -6.47 -15.38 0.57
N VAL A 149 -5.72 -15.45 1.67
CA VAL A 149 -4.27 -15.21 1.69
C VAL A 149 -3.60 -16.48 1.15
N ASP A 150 -3.09 -16.43 -0.08
CA ASP A 150 -2.35 -17.55 -0.67
C ASP A 150 -0.86 -17.35 -0.41
N GLU A 151 -0.31 -18.10 0.56
CA GLU A 151 1.12 -18.07 0.93
C GLU A 151 2.02 -18.77 -0.10
N LYS A 152 1.48 -19.23 -1.24
CA LYS A 152 2.29 -19.85 -2.30
C LYS A 152 3.32 -18.87 -2.85
N LYS A 153 4.54 -18.99 -2.31
CA LYS A 153 5.83 -18.48 -2.79
C LYS A 153 5.86 -18.47 -4.32
N GLN A 154 5.48 -17.34 -4.92
CA GLN A 154 6.05 -17.02 -6.23
C GLN A 154 7.56 -16.91 -6.03
N PRO A 155 8.38 -17.43 -6.96
CA PRO A 155 9.83 -17.25 -6.87
C PRO A 155 10.11 -15.75 -6.68
N PRO A 156 11.01 -15.38 -5.75
CA PRO A 156 11.29 -13.98 -5.47
C PRO A 156 11.63 -13.31 -6.79
N GLN A 157 10.77 -12.38 -7.22
CA GLN A 157 11.07 -11.55 -8.38
C GLN A 157 12.25 -10.68 -7.99
N THR A 158 13.45 -11.11 -8.36
CA THR A 158 14.67 -10.40 -8.04
C THR A 158 14.79 -9.22 -8.99
N CYS A 159 14.62 -8.02 -8.46
CA CYS A 159 14.87 -6.80 -9.22
C CYS A 159 16.33 -6.72 -9.69
N SER A 160 16.60 -5.98 -10.76
CA SER A 160 17.97 -5.59 -11.12
C SER A 160 18.54 -4.58 -10.12
N ASP A 161 19.85 -4.34 -10.13
CA ASP A 161 20.48 -3.34 -9.27
C ASP A 161 20.00 -1.93 -9.61
N GLU A 162 19.77 -1.64 -10.88
CA GLU A 162 19.23 -0.36 -11.34
C GLU A 162 17.80 -0.16 -10.83
N GLN A 163 16.97 -1.22 -10.83
CA GLN A 163 15.62 -1.17 -10.28
C GLN A 163 15.64 -0.94 -8.76
N ARG A 164 16.51 -1.65 -8.04
CA ARG A 164 16.72 -1.45 -6.59
C ARG A 164 17.14 -0.01 -6.29
N ALA A 165 18.14 0.50 -7.01
CA ALA A 165 18.63 1.86 -6.84
C ALA A 165 17.54 2.90 -7.07
N LYS A 166 16.75 2.74 -8.14
CA LYS A 166 15.63 3.64 -8.46
C LYS A 166 14.56 3.64 -7.38
N ILE A 167 14.19 2.47 -6.85
CA ILE A 167 13.19 2.37 -5.77
C ILE A 167 13.71 3.03 -4.50
N LYS A 168 14.98 2.79 -4.15
CA LYS A 168 15.63 3.41 -3.01
C LYS A 168 15.68 4.93 -3.14
N GLU A 169 15.99 5.45 -4.32
CA GLU A 169 15.98 6.89 -4.61
C GLU A 169 14.57 7.48 -4.43
N MET A 170 13.54 6.85 -5.02
CA MET A 170 12.15 7.29 -4.87
C MET A 170 11.70 7.30 -3.41
N ILE A 171 12.06 6.28 -2.62
CA ILE A 171 11.75 6.21 -1.19
C ILE A 171 12.51 7.29 -0.43
N THR A 172 13.80 7.47 -0.72
CA THR A 172 14.62 8.50 -0.08
C THR A 172 14.03 9.89 -0.33
N ALA A 173 13.64 10.19 -1.57
CA ALA A 173 12.97 11.44 -1.91
C ALA A 173 11.62 11.59 -1.19
N TYR A 174 10.81 10.54 -1.15
CA TYR A 174 9.52 10.55 -0.44
C TYR A 174 9.69 10.82 1.06
N VAL A 175 10.65 10.15 1.70
CA VAL A 175 11.00 10.29 3.12
C VAL A 175 11.57 11.67 3.42
N ALA A 176 12.45 12.20 2.57
CA ALA A 176 13.05 13.53 2.74
C ALA A 176 12.01 14.65 2.64
N ALA A 177 11.00 14.47 1.79
CA ALA A 177 9.88 15.41 1.68
C ALA A 177 8.82 15.23 2.79
N SER A 178 8.96 14.22 3.67
CA SER A 178 8.07 14.02 4.83
C SER A 178 8.55 14.84 6.04
N PRO A 179 7.63 15.20 6.96
CA PRO A 179 8.02 15.77 8.25
C PRO A 179 9.06 14.92 8.98
N ALA A 180 9.95 15.58 9.73
CA ALA A 180 10.99 14.91 10.50
C ALA A 180 10.39 13.96 11.55
N PRO A 181 11.07 12.85 11.89
CA PRO A 181 10.63 11.96 12.96
C PRO A 181 10.58 12.69 14.30
N ASN A 182 9.45 12.57 15.01
CA ASN A 182 9.38 12.97 16.42
C ASN A 182 10.11 11.91 17.27
N LEU A 183 11.42 12.10 17.44
CA LEU A 183 12.27 11.24 18.27
C LEU A 183 11.83 11.23 19.76
N ALA A 184 11.01 12.19 20.18
CA ALA A 184 10.45 12.25 21.53
C ALA A 184 9.44 11.12 21.85
N ALA A 185 8.82 10.50 20.85
CA ALA A 185 7.87 9.40 21.04
C ALA A 185 8.53 8.00 20.97
N ALA A 186 9.78 7.92 20.52
CA ALA A 186 10.56 6.69 20.46
C ALA A 186 11.33 6.49 21.77
N GLY A 187 10.59 6.28 22.87
CA GLY A 187 11.09 5.68 24.11
C GLY A 187 12.35 6.29 24.74
N GLN A 188 12.16 7.20 25.68
CA GLN A 188 12.97 7.12 26.88
C GLN A 188 12.70 5.73 27.50
N PRO A 189 13.73 4.90 27.77
CA PRO A 189 13.52 3.71 28.57
C PRO A 189 13.03 4.16 29.94
N ALA A 190 11.82 3.73 30.32
CA ALA A 190 11.37 3.87 31.70
C ALA A 190 12.44 3.22 32.61
N PRO A 191 12.95 3.91 33.64
CA PRO A 191 13.96 3.33 34.50
C PRO A 191 13.31 2.18 35.28
N GLY A 192 13.73 0.94 35.01
CA GLY A 192 13.48 -0.19 35.90
C GLY A 192 12.79 -1.44 35.34
N LYS A 193 12.65 -1.64 34.02
CA LYS A 193 12.24 -2.96 33.49
C LYS A 193 13.26 -3.54 32.51
N ALA A 194 13.86 -4.66 32.91
CA ALA A 194 14.71 -5.51 32.09
C ALA A 194 14.00 -5.92 30.79
N PRO A 195 14.73 -6.19 29.69
CA PRO A 195 14.13 -6.45 28.40
C PRO A 195 13.36 -7.78 28.43
N ALA A 196 12.05 -7.70 28.29
CA ALA A 196 11.21 -8.87 28.01
C ALA A 196 11.49 -9.33 26.58
N GLY A 197 11.83 -10.61 26.44
CA GLY A 197 12.08 -11.27 25.17
C GLY A 197 10.91 -11.13 24.18
N ALA A 198 11.26 -11.28 22.90
CA ALA A 198 10.36 -11.15 21.75
C ALA A 198 9.03 -11.92 21.95
N PRO A 199 7.89 -11.38 21.49
CA PRO A 199 6.64 -12.11 21.51
C PRO A 199 6.70 -13.29 20.53
N VAL A 200 6.62 -14.49 21.09
CA VAL A 200 6.33 -15.73 20.37
C VAL A 200 4.87 -15.67 19.90
N SER A 201 4.67 -15.94 18.62
CA SER A 201 3.37 -16.11 17.98
C SER A 201 2.54 -17.19 18.72
N THR A 202 1.49 -16.78 19.43
CA THR A 202 0.48 -17.71 19.94
C THR A 202 -0.49 -18.05 18.83
N GLY A 203 -0.14 -19.04 18.01
CA GLY A 203 -1.10 -19.75 17.18
C GLY A 203 -1.97 -20.63 18.08
N SER A 204 -3.26 -20.28 18.20
CA SER A 204 -4.26 -21.13 18.84
C SER A 204 -4.41 -22.43 18.06
N THR A 205 -3.90 -23.53 18.59
CA THR A 205 -4.29 -24.89 18.22
C THR A 205 -5.59 -25.23 18.95
N SER A 206 -6.72 -25.24 18.24
CA SER A 206 -7.88 -26.03 18.63
C SER A 206 -7.72 -27.43 18.04
N LEU A 207 -7.01 -28.30 18.76
CA LEU A 207 -7.08 -29.75 18.55
C LEU A 207 -8.28 -30.27 19.34
N SER A 208 -9.33 -30.66 18.63
CA SER A 208 -10.36 -31.53 19.20
C SER A 208 -9.75 -32.90 19.44
N GLU A 209 -9.71 -33.25 20.71
CA GLU A 209 -9.35 -34.52 21.29
C GLU A 209 -10.41 -35.58 20.91
N THR A 210 -10.01 -36.62 20.19
CA THR A 210 -10.74 -37.89 20.18
C THR A 210 -9.76 -39.02 20.45
N ALA A 211 -9.84 -39.52 21.68
CA ALA A 211 -9.21 -40.73 22.15
C ALA A 211 -9.67 -41.94 21.32
N ILE A 212 -8.72 -42.79 20.90
CA ILE A 212 -8.99 -44.21 20.67
C ILE A 212 -7.95 -45.00 21.44
N GLU A 213 -8.43 -45.57 22.53
CA GLU A 213 -7.77 -46.47 23.44
C GLU A 213 -7.61 -47.86 22.80
N LYS A 214 -6.53 -48.51 23.19
CA LYS A 214 -6.04 -49.81 22.75
C LYS A 214 -6.76 -50.92 23.53
N ARG A 215 -7.45 -51.82 22.83
CA ARG A 215 -7.63 -53.23 23.25
C ARG A 215 -7.98 -54.12 22.07
#